data_AF-A0A816D3K5-F1
#
_entry.id   AF-A0A816D3K5-F1
#
_cell.length_a   1.000
_cell.length_b   1.000
_cell.length_c   1.000
_cell.angle_alpha   90.00
_cell.angle_beta   90.00
_cell.angle_gamma   90.00
#
_symmetry.space_group_name_H-M   'P 1'
#
loop_
_entity.id
_entity.type
_entity.pdbx_description
1 polymer ?
#
loop_
_entity_poly.entity_id
_entity_poly.type
_entity_poly.pdbx_seq_one_letter_code
_entity_poly.pdbx_strand_id
1 'polypeptide(L)'
;MDDKAQQRICGILGGLSYVSTTDYYNQMNELVGKSLPGHGSCINIVSVDIFSYIELLNKNQSTEVVNNLLDAVHQLVKSGIDFLLIASNTGHIAAPRITEYYPNLVFIHISDAVAYAV
;
A
#
# COMPACT_ATOMS: atom_id res chain seq x y z
N MET A 1 -21.78 25.94 3.08
CA MET A 1 -21.57 24.68 2.32
C MET A 1 -20.21 24.20 2.76
N ASP A 2 -20.14 23.69 3.99
CA ASP A 2 -18.87 23.37 4.65
C ASP A 2 -18.66 21.86 4.62
N ASP A 3 -17.45 21.51 4.18
CA ASP A 3 -16.70 20.31 4.48
C ASP A 3 -17.32 18.96 4.07
N LYS A 4 -17.46 18.74 2.75
CA LYS A 4 -17.30 17.37 2.24
C LYS A 4 -15.83 17.03 2.43
N ALA A 5 -15.51 16.21 3.44
CA ALA A 5 -14.19 15.64 3.62
C ALA A 5 -13.64 15.20 2.25
N GLN A 6 -12.60 15.91 1.79
CA GLN A 6 -11.96 15.61 0.52
C GLN A 6 -11.54 14.14 0.56
N GLN A 7 -12.03 13.32 -0.39
CA GLN A 7 -11.72 11.90 -0.40
C GLN A 7 -10.20 11.73 -0.53
N ARG A 8 -9.59 11.19 0.52
CA ARG A 8 -8.15 10.92 0.56
C ARG A 8 -7.84 9.74 -0.35
N ILE A 9 -6.75 9.85 -1.10
CA ILE A 9 -6.29 8.85 -2.07
C ILE A 9 -5.39 7.84 -1.34
N CYS A 10 -5.81 6.58 -1.30
CA CYS A 10 -4.99 5.49 -0.78
C CYS A 10 -4.02 5.00 -1.84
N GLY A 11 -2.74 4.90 -1.51
CA GLY A 11 -1.76 4.14 -2.26
C GLY A 11 -1.67 2.71 -1.77
N ILE A 12 -1.84 1.74 -2.66
CA ILE A 12 -1.62 0.32 -2.37
C ILE A 12 -0.38 -0.15 -3.13
N LEU A 13 0.67 -0.49 -2.38
CA LEU A 13 1.75 -1.33 -2.90
C LEU A 13 1.25 -2.78 -2.90
N GLY A 14 0.95 -3.30 -4.10
CA GLY A 14 0.34 -4.62 -4.28
C GLY A 14 1.20 -5.55 -5.14
N GLY A 15 0.63 -6.71 -5.50
CA GLY A 15 1.29 -7.71 -6.34
C GLY A 15 2.10 -8.76 -5.59
N LEU A 16 2.02 -8.82 -4.25
CA LEU A 16 2.85 -9.70 -3.40
C LEU A 16 2.03 -10.65 -2.50
N SER A 17 0.99 -11.36 -2.96
CA SER A 17 0.58 -11.58 -4.36
C SER A 17 -0.59 -10.68 -4.80
N TYR A 18 -0.93 -10.73 -6.09
CA TYR A 18 -2.08 -10.01 -6.65
C TYR A 18 -3.42 -10.37 -5.98
N VAL A 19 -3.53 -11.57 -5.39
CA VAL A 19 -4.76 -12.04 -4.71
C VAL A 19 -5.07 -11.11 -3.55
N SER A 20 -4.10 -10.91 -2.66
CA SER A 20 -4.26 -10.00 -1.51
C SER A 20 -4.58 -8.57 -1.94
N THR A 21 -3.98 -8.09 -3.03
CA THR A 21 -4.25 -6.74 -3.55
C THR A 21 -5.71 -6.58 -3.99
N THR A 22 -6.26 -7.60 -4.65
CA THR A 22 -7.68 -7.64 -5.02
C THR A 22 -8.57 -7.61 -3.78
N ASP A 23 -8.23 -8.37 -2.75
CA ASP A 23 -8.99 -8.41 -1.51
C ASP A 23 -9.02 -7.04 -0.80
N TYR A 24 -7.86 -6.37 -0.70
CA TYR A 24 -7.79 -5.01 -0.16
C TYR A 24 -8.66 -4.03 -0.96
N TYR A 25 -8.55 -4.04 -2.30
CA TYR A 25 -9.33 -3.16 -3.15
C TYR A 25 -10.85 -3.38 -2.97
N ASN A 26 -11.29 -4.64 -2.97
CA ASN A 26 -12.71 -4.98 -2.85
C ASN A 26 -13.26 -4.57 -1.48
N GLN A 27 -12.57 -4.94 -0.40
CA GLN A 27 -13.02 -4.64 0.96
C GLN A 27 -13.08 -3.13 1.23
N MET A 28 -12.07 -2.38 0.78
CA MET A 28 -12.08 -0.92 0.93
C MET A 28 -13.26 -0.28 0.21
N ASN A 29 -13.55 -0.69 -1.03
CA ASN A 29 -14.71 -0.19 -1.77
C ASN A 29 -16.04 -0.57 -1.11
N GLU A 30 -16.18 -1.80 -0.63
CA GLU A 30 -17.38 -2.23 0.08
C GLU A 30 -17.61 -1.44 1.37
N LEU A 31 -16.56 -1.22 2.17
CA LEU A 31 -16.65 -0.48 3.43
C LEU A 31 -16.97 1.00 3.18
N VAL A 32 -16.35 1.62 2.18
CA VAL A 32 -16.69 2.99 1.79
C VAL A 32 -18.11 3.07 1.24
N GLY A 33 -18.53 2.14 0.38
CA GLY A 33 -19.89 2.13 -0.16
C GLY A 33 -20.97 1.91 0.91
N LYS A 34 -20.67 1.13 1.96
CA LYS A 34 -21.54 0.98 3.13
C LYS A 34 -21.63 2.27 3.97
N SER A 35 -20.52 3.00 4.09
CA SER A 35 -20.42 4.20 4.92
C SER A 35 -20.94 5.46 4.19
N LEU A 36 -20.70 5.56 2.89
CA LEU A 36 -21.18 6.58 1.97
C LEU A 36 -21.83 5.90 0.75
N PRO A 37 -23.16 5.67 0.77
CA PRO A 37 -23.88 5.09 -0.35
C PRO A 37 -23.66 5.86 -1.66
N GLY A 38 -23.33 5.13 -2.73
CA GLY A 38 -23.04 5.71 -4.04
C GLY A 38 -21.58 6.15 -4.25
N HIS A 39 -20.70 5.96 -3.26
CA HIS A 39 -19.27 6.26 -3.36
C HIS A 39 -18.40 4.99 -3.34
N GLY A 40 -17.26 5.06 -4.02
CA GLY A 40 -16.15 4.11 -3.90
C GLY A 40 -14.95 4.75 -3.22
N SER A 41 -13.94 3.94 -2.91
CA SER A 41 -12.65 4.43 -2.41
C SER A 41 -11.83 5.05 -3.54
N CYS A 42 -11.09 6.12 -3.24
CA CYS A 42 -10.06 6.64 -4.16
C CYS A 42 -8.75 5.88 -3.94
N ILE A 43 -8.34 5.06 -4.91
CA ILE A 43 -7.20 4.14 -4.76
C ILE A 43 -6.28 4.21 -5.98
N ASN A 44 -4.98 4.39 -5.73
CA ASN A 44 -3.91 4.17 -6.69
C ASN A 44 -3.17 2.87 -6.32
N ILE A 45 -3.01 1.97 -7.28
CA ILE A 45 -2.34 0.68 -7.06
C ILE A 45 -1.11 0.62 -7.94
N VAL A 46 0.04 0.30 -7.35
CA VAL A 46 1.20 -0.18 -8.09
C VAL A 46 1.39 -1.65 -7.73
N SER A 47 1.19 -2.51 -8.73
CA SER A 47 1.37 -3.95 -8.58
C SER A 47 2.76 -4.33 -9.05
N VAL A 48 3.58 -4.88 -8.15
CA VAL A 48 4.88 -5.46 -8.53
C VAL A 48 4.70 -6.86 -9.10
N ASP A 49 5.67 -7.32 -9.87
CA ASP A 49 5.73 -8.69 -10.35
C ASP A 49 6.25 -9.62 -9.25
N ILE A 50 5.40 -10.54 -8.78
CA ILE A 50 5.75 -11.48 -7.71
C ILE A 50 6.90 -12.41 -8.10
N PHE A 51 7.02 -12.77 -9.38
CA PHE A 51 8.07 -13.67 -9.82
C PHE A 51 9.45 -13.03 -9.66
N SER A 52 9.61 -11.81 -10.15
CA SER A 52 10.81 -11.00 -9.98
C SER A 52 11.16 -10.79 -8.51
N TYR A 53 10.16 -10.51 -7.66
CA TYR A 53 10.36 -10.37 -6.21
C TYR A 53 10.88 -11.67 -5.56
N ILE A 54 10.29 -12.82 -5.90
CA ILE A 54 10.72 -14.13 -5.37
C ILE A 54 12.13 -14.48 -5.84
N GLU A 55 12.49 -14.18 -7.10
CA GLU A 55 13.84 -14.43 -7.58
C GLU A 55 14.91 -13.66 -6.78
N LEU A 56 14.65 -12.39 -6.48
CA LEU A 56 15.54 -11.56 -5.68
C LEU A 56 15.67 -12.09 -4.24
N LEU A 57 14.55 -12.53 -3.64
CA LEU A 57 14.57 -13.18 -2.33
C LEU A 57 15.40 -14.47 -2.34
N ASN A 58 15.20 -15.34 -3.32
CA ASN A 58 15.92 -16.62 -3.44
C ASN A 58 17.43 -16.42 -3.65
N LYS A 59 17.84 -15.31 -4.29
CA LYS A 59 19.24 -14.93 -4.47
C LYS A 59 19.84 -14.21 -3.25
N ASN A 60 19.09 -14.05 -2.15
CA ASN A 60 19.46 -13.28 -0.96
C ASN A 60 19.83 -11.81 -1.28
N GLN A 61 19.22 -11.23 -2.32
CA GLN A 61 19.48 -9.85 -2.75
C GLN A 61 18.55 -8.88 -2.02
N SER A 62 18.62 -8.85 -0.68
CA SER A 62 17.70 -8.08 0.17
C SER A 62 17.69 -6.57 -0.17
N THR A 63 18.83 -6.00 -0.52
CA THR A 63 18.92 -4.60 -0.96
C THR A 63 18.11 -4.34 -2.23
N GLU A 64 18.20 -5.22 -3.23
CA GLU A 64 17.46 -5.09 -4.49
C GLU A 64 15.96 -5.30 -4.28
N VAL A 65 15.57 -6.23 -3.40
CA VAL A 65 14.17 -6.38 -2.99
C VAL A 65 13.63 -5.05 -2.45
N VAL A 66 14.33 -4.44 -1.49
CA VAL A 66 13.90 -3.18 -0.88
C VAL A 66 13.87 -2.05 -1.91
N ASN A 67 14.86 -1.95 -2.79
CA ASN A 67 14.89 -0.93 -3.84
C ASN A 67 13.71 -1.08 -4.80
N ASN A 68 13.39 -2.31 -5.24
CA ASN A 68 12.27 -2.56 -6.13
C ASN A 68 10.92 -2.14 -5.51
N LEU A 69 10.72 -2.45 -4.23
CA LEU A 69 9.52 -2.02 -3.50
C LEU A 69 9.48 -0.51 -3.30
N LEU A 70 10.63 0.12 -3.02
CA LEU A 70 10.73 1.57 -2.86
C LEU A 70 10.43 2.30 -4.18
N ASP A 71 10.86 1.78 -5.33
CA ASP A 71 10.56 2.34 -6.65
C ASP A 71 9.06 2.30 -6.95
N ALA A 72 8.38 1.23 -6.55
CA ALA A 72 6.92 1.14 -6.65
C ALA A 72 6.22 2.16 -5.73
N VAL A 73 6.72 2.35 -4.52
CA VAL A 73 6.23 3.41 -3.62
C VAL A 73 6.51 4.81 -4.19
N HIS A 74 7.63 5.02 -4.85
CA HIS A 74 7.95 6.28 -5.51
C HIS A 74 6.93 6.64 -6.60
N GLN A 75 6.49 5.65 -7.39
CA GLN A 75 5.42 5.84 -8.36
C GLN A 75 4.09 6.22 -7.68
N LEU A 76 3.75 5.57 -6.57
CA LEU A 76 2.57 5.92 -5.79
C LEU A 76 2.65 7.35 -5.25
N VAL A 77 3.76 7.75 -4.63
CA VAL A 77 3.94 9.12 -4.12
C VAL A 77 3.82 10.15 -5.24
N LYS A 78 4.44 9.90 -6.40
CA LYS A 78 4.30 10.76 -7.59
C LYS A 78 2.87 10.87 -8.11
N SER A 79 2.05 9.85 -7.88
CA SER A 79 0.63 9.85 -8.28
C SER A 79 -0.28 10.68 -7.35
N GLY A 80 0.24 11.21 -6.24
CA GLY A 80 -0.50 12.10 -5.34
C GLY A 80 -1.32 11.37 -4.27
N ILE A 81 -0.82 10.24 -3.75
CA ILE A 81 -1.46 9.54 -2.64
C ILE A 81 -1.39 10.36 -1.34
N ASP A 82 -2.43 10.24 -0.51
CA ASP A 82 -2.48 10.85 0.82
C ASP A 82 -1.89 9.94 1.90
N PHE A 83 -2.02 8.63 1.72
CA PHE A 83 -1.48 7.62 2.63
C PHE A 83 -1.17 6.33 1.88
N LEU A 84 -0.27 5.54 2.45
CA LEU A 84 0.23 4.29 1.88
C LEU A 84 -0.17 3.10 2.75
N LEU A 85 -0.44 1.97 2.10
CA LEU A 85 -0.42 0.64 2.72
C LEU A 85 0.32 -0.34 1.81
N ILE A 86 0.83 -1.43 2.40
CA ILE A 86 1.40 -2.56 1.66
C ILE A 86 0.45 -3.74 1.81
N ALA A 87 -0.09 -4.22 0.69
CA ALA A 87 -0.94 -5.41 0.65
C ALA A 87 -0.10 -6.70 0.72
N SER A 88 0.80 -6.81 1.70
CA SER A 88 1.66 -7.98 1.91
C SER A 88 2.40 -7.91 3.25
N ASN A 89 2.35 -8.97 4.04
CA ASN A 89 3.09 -9.04 5.31
C ASN A 89 4.61 -8.99 5.07
N THR A 90 5.11 -9.80 4.14
CA THR A 90 6.55 -9.87 3.85
C THR A 90 7.06 -8.61 3.15
N GLY A 91 6.22 -7.93 2.37
CA GLY A 91 6.56 -6.65 1.74
C GLY A 91 6.94 -5.53 2.72
N HIS A 92 6.54 -5.65 4.00
CA HIS A 92 6.94 -4.70 5.04
C HIS A 92 8.45 -4.72 5.36
N ILE A 93 9.24 -5.64 4.78
CA ILE A 93 10.71 -5.55 4.81
C ILE A 93 11.25 -4.20 4.30
N ALA A 94 10.51 -3.55 3.38
CA ALA A 94 10.85 -2.22 2.87
C ALA A 94 10.41 -1.06 3.76
N ALA A 95 9.62 -1.30 4.83
CA ALA A 95 9.05 -0.26 5.68
C ALA A 95 10.08 0.72 6.26
N PRO A 96 11.25 0.28 6.79
CA PRO A 96 12.26 1.21 7.30
C PRO A 96 12.78 2.14 6.21
N ARG A 97 13.01 1.61 5.00
CA ARG A 97 13.52 2.41 3.88
C ARG A 97 12.47 3.37 3.34
N ILE A 98 11.22 2.95 3.26
CA ILE A 98 10.09 3.79 2.85
C ILE A 98 9.93 4.98 3.79
N THR A 99 9.92 4.73 5.10
CA THR A 99 9.76 5.78 6.12
C THR A 99 10.95 6.73 6.19
N GLU A 100 12.16 6.24 5.92
CA GLU A 100 13.36 7.09 5.79
C GLU A 100 13.25 8.06 4.60
N TYR A 101 12.81 7.59 3.43
CA TYR A 101 12.66 8.44 2.24
C TYR A 101 11.43 9.35 2.26
N TYR A 102 10.35 8.90 2.89
CA TYR A 102 9.08 9.62 2.93
C TYR A 102 8.60 9.83 4.37
N PRO A 103 9.33 10.60 5.20
CA PRO A 103 9.04 10.73 6.63
C PRO A 103 7.69 11.41 6.92
N ASN A 104 7.15 12.17 5.95
CA ASN A 104 5.88 12.87 6.06
C ASN A 104 4.70 12.09 5.45
N LEU A 105 4.96 10.96 4.78
CA LEU A 105 3.91 10.13 4.19
C LEU A 105 3.24 9.33 5.30
N VAL A 106 1.91 9.43 5.41
CA VAL A 106 1.15 8.59 6.33
C VAL A 106 1.23 7.16 5.83
N PHE A 107 1.94 6.29 6.56
CA PHE A 107 2.10 4.89 6.21
C PHE A 107 1.40 4.01 7.24
N ILE A 108 0.38 3.27 6.80
CA ILE A 108 -0.37 2.35 7.65
C ILE A 108 0.37 1.02 7.67
N HIS A 109 1.11 0.77 8.74
CA HIS A 109 1.82 -0.49 8.94
C HIS A 109 0.86 -1.57 9.41
N ILE A 110 0.96 -2.79 8.85
CA ILE A 110 0.04 -3.87 9.19
C ILE A 110 0.09 -4.25 10.68
N SER A 111 1.29 -4.27 11.28
CA SER A 111 1.45 -4.57 12.71
C SER A 111 0.73 -3.56 13.61
N ASP A 112 0.69 -2.28 13.23
CA ASP A 112 -0.02 -1.26 13.99
C ASP A 112 -1.54 -1.46 13.90
N ALA A 113 -2.04 -1.82 12.71
CA ALA A 113 -3.45 -2.15 12.51
C ALA A 113 -3.88 -3.38 13.31
N VAL A 114 -3.03 -4.40 13.39
CA VAL A 114 -3.28 -5.60 14.21
C VAL A 114 -3.24 -5.26 15.69
N ALA A 115 -2.25 -4.49 16.15
CA ALA A 115 -2.12 -4.08 17.55
C ALA A 115 -3.30 -3.22 18.03
N TYR A 116 -3.91 -2.43 17.13
CA TYR A 116 -5.10 -1.65 17.44
C TYR A 116 -6.38 -2.49 17.58
N ALA A 117 -6.42 -3.66 16.93
CA ALA A 117 -7.63 -4.50 16.88
C ALA A 117 -7.80 -5.44 18.08
N VAL A 118 -6.75 -5.60 18.91
CA VAL A 118 -6.70 -6.49 20.08
C VAL A 118 -6.73 -5.70 21.38
#